data_AF-A0AAV4AQ21-F1
#
_entry.id   AF-A0AAV4AQ21-F1
#
_cell.length_a   1.000
_cell.length_b   1.000
_cell.length_c   1.000
_cell.angle_alpha   90.00
_cell.angle_beta   90.00
_cell.angle_gamma   90.00
#
_symmetry.space_group_name_H-M   'P 1'
#
loop_
_entity.id
_entity.type
_entity.pdbx_description
1 polymer ?
#
loop_
_entity_poly.entity_id
_entity_poly.type
_entity_poly.pdbx_seq_one_letter_code
_entity_poly.pdbx_strand_id
1 'polypeptide(L)'
;MSVTVVLTSDHTSGIDLESRKFSAIYCTQGGTVNKSEGTKPSGSSLSFQTFKAKHQKIATMLFIALVVNLCILQGLNAFYLPGLASVTYCPRYTGGREKSNENSCKTELTIYVNRLNTVENIVPYEYHNFDFCIPENDVARSPAENLNQVVFGERIRPSIYKLNFYEEANCITVCEKSYQVEDKDQIEEILSFLKRGISLNYQHHWIVDNMPITWCYAVEGNPEFCSTGFPIGCYVTKFGKRKDACVLSEKFNVRDTYFVFNHVDITIEYHKLSPDPEDWGQSHDGFGARIVSAKLVPRSIDHQKEGPEGCDPGSPPLGIPGPELTKDLKMKYTYSVTWKENPKVKWTSRWDYILESMPHTNIQWLSIMNSLVIVVFLSGMVAMIMLRTLHKDIAQYNRMDNLEDALKESGWKVVRCDVFRPPRKGMFLSVLVGNGTQLFFMTLITLGMLKSMPSSFR
;
A
#
# COMPACT_ATOMS: atom_id res chain seq x y z
N MET A 1 32.56 -11.84 7.38
CA MET A 1 32.68 -13.23 7.85
C MET A 1 31.74 -14.05 6.99
N SER A 2 32.26 -14.77 5.99
CA SER A 2 31.48 -15.77 5.26
C SER A 2 32.16 -17.10 5.48
N VAL A 3 31.44 -18.03 6.11
CA VAL A 3 31.85 -19.42 6.29
C VAL A 3 31.60 -20.15 4.98
N THR A 4 32.67 -20.70 4.42
CA THR A 4 32.66 -21.61 3.28
C THR A 4 32.19 -22.99 3.76
N VAL A 5 31.22 -23.59 3.06
CA VAL A 5 31.01 -25.05 3.11
C VAL A 5 31.24 -25.59 1.70
N VAL A 6 32.32 -26.36 1.58
CA VAL A 6 32.69 -27.17 0.42
C VAL A 6 31.93 -28.49 0.50
N LEU A 7 31.34 -28.94 -0.60
CA LEU A 7 31.06 -30.36 -0.82
C LEU A 7 31.51 -30.75 -2.23
N THR A 8 32.54 -31.58 -2.23
CA THR A 8 33.09 -32.36 -3.36
C THR A 8 32.21 -33.59 -3.63
N SER A 9 32.14 -34.04 -4.89
CA SER A 9 31.79 -35.42 -5.22
C SER A 9 32.27 -35.78 -6.63
N ASP A 10 33.37 -36.52 -6.70
CA ASP A 10 33.73 -37.39 -7.83
C ASP A 10 32.91 -38.68 -7.75
N HIS A 11 32.30 -39.10 -8.87
CA HIS A 11 32.41 -40.46 -9.43
C HIS A 11 31.59 -40.67 -10.72
N THR A 12 32.32 -40.95 -11.81
CA THR A 12 32.11 -41.94 -12.89
C THR A 12 30.70 -42.45 -13.28
N SER A 13 30.31 -42.15 -14.52
CA SER A 13 29.74 -43.07 -15.57
C SER A 13 29.28 -42.16 -16.74
N GLY A 14 29.79 -42.20 -17.97
CA GLY A 14 29.97 -43.33 -18.86
C GLY A 14 28.62 -43.71 -19.49
N ILE A 15 28.22 -43.05 -20.59
CA ILE A 15 27.29 -43.54 -21.64
C ILE A 15 27.42 -42.62 -22.88
N ASP A 16 27.63 -43.28 -24.03
CA ASP A 16 27.78 -42.74 -25.39
C ASP A 16 26.55 -41.97 -25.88
N LEU A 17 26.78 -40.86 -26.60
CA LEU A 17 25.78 -40.17 -27.41
C LEU A 17 26.20 -40.21 -28.88
N GLU A 18 25.53 -41.10 -29.60
CA GLU A 18 25.60 -41.33 -31.03
C GLU A 18 25.15 -40.07 -31.80
N SER A 19 26.11 -39.38 -32.44
CA SER A 19 25.84 -38.24 -33.31
C SER A 19 25.30 -38.71 -34.66
N ARG A 20 23.97 -38.69 -34.86
CA ARG A 20 23.37 -38.82 -36.19
C ARG A 20 23.47 -37.51 -36.97
N LYS A 21 24.17 -37.64 -38.09
CA LYS A 21 24.37 -36.68 -39.19
C LYS A 21 23.06 -36.02 -39.65
N PHE A 22 23.09 -34.71 -39.82
CA PHE A 22 22.30 -34.03 -40.84
C PHE A 22 23.25 -33.48 -41.91
N SER A 23 23.20 -34.10 -43.09
CA SER A 23 23.86 -33.62 -44.31
C SER A 23 23.17 -32.35 -44.80
N ALA A 24 23.93 -31.26 -44.92
CA ALA A 24 23.60 -30.16 -45.82
C ALA A 24 24.47 -30.29 -47.07
N ILE A 25 23.82 -30.60 -48.18
CA ILE A 25 24.41 -30.67 -49.52
C ILE A 25 24.64 -29.23 -49.99
N TYR A 26 25.89 -28.82 -50.14
CA TYR A 26 26.27 -27.66 -50.93
C TYR A 26 26.93 -28.13 -52.23
N CYS A 27 26.23 -27.93 -53.34
CA CYS A 27 26.82 -27.92 -54.67
C CYS A 27 27.53 -26.59 -54.89
N THR A 28 28.85 -26.61 -55.06
CA THR A 28 29.58 -25.53 -55.74
C THR A 28 30.54 -26.13 -56.76
N GLN A 29 30.49 -25.52 -57.94
CA GLN A 29 31.06 -25.94 -59.22
C GLN A 29 32.59 -26.06 -59.22
N GLY A 30 33.05 -26.90 -60.15
CA GLY A 30 34.44 -27.24 -60.40
C GLY A 30 35.34 -26.03 -60.70
N GLY A 31 36.57 -26.16 -60.20
CA GLY A 31 37.73 -25.34 -60.54
C GLY A 31 38.98 -26.12 -60.19
N THR A 32 39.46 -26.95 -61.11
CA THR A 32 40.79 -27.56 -61.08
C THR A 32 41.85 -26.49 -61.34
N VAL A 33 42.98 -26.51 -60.61
CA VAL A 33 44.36 -26.44 -61.14
C VAL A 33 45.38 -26.39 -60.00
N ASN A 34 46.23 -27.43 -60.03
CA ASN A 34 47.66 -27.57 -59.69
C ASN A 34 48.26 -27.15 -58.33
N LYS A 35 48.77 -28.23 -57.72
CA LYS A 35 49.90 -28.40 -56.81
C LYS A 35 51.20 -27.74 -57.34
N SER A 36 51.91 -27.02 -56.48
CA SER A 36 53.37 -26.88 -56.54
C SER A 36 53.97 -26.84 -55.13
N GLU A 37 55.10 -27.55 -54.98
CA GLU A 37 55.86 -27.82 -53.77
C GLU A 37 56.92 -26.74 -53.43
N GLY A 38 57.35 -26.71 -52.16
CA GLY A 38 58.55 -26.03 -51.64
C GLY A 38 58.28 -24.60 -51.16
N THR A 39 58.53 -24.17 -49.92
CA THR A 39 59.77 -24.33 -49.14
C THR A 39 59.49 -24.10 -47.62
N LYS A 40 60.28 -24.74 -46.74
CA LYS A 40 60.20 -24.63 -45.25
C LYS A 40 60.48 -23.21 -44.70
N PRO A 41 60.09 -22.92 -43.45
CA PRO A 41 59.87 -21.56 -42.93
C PRO A 41 61.06 -20.99 -42.14
N SER A 42 61.22 -19.66 -42.17
CA SER A 42 61.88 -18.90 -41.12
C SER A 42 61.15 -17.58 -40.91
N GLY A 43 60.65 -17.32 -39.71
CA GLY A 43 60.02 -16.03 -39.37
C GLY A 43 58.81 -16.09 -38.44
N SER A 44 58.78 -17.01 -37.48
CA SER A 44 57.84 -16.99 -36.36
C SER A 44 58.30 -15.96 -35.31
N SER A 45 57.82 -14.71 -35.40
CA SER A 45 57.85 -13.80 -34.24
C SER A 45 56.73 -12.76 -34.20
N LEU A 46 56.07 -12.42 -35.33
CA LEU A 46 55.05 -11.37 -35.35
C LEU A 46 53.62 -11.79 -34.92
N SER A 47 53.29 -13.09 -34.98
CA SER A 47 51.92 -13.58 -34.73
C SER A 47 51.62 -13.83 -33.24
N PHE A 48 52.64 -14.10 -32.43
CA PHE A 48 52.44 -14.41 -31.00
C PHE A 48 52.26 -13.17 -30.12
N GLN A 49 52.88 -12.03 -30.50
CA GLN A 49 52.71 -10.75 -29.81
C GLN A 49 51.31 -10.15 -30.04
N THR A 50 50.73 -10.32 -31.23
CA THR A 50 49.39 -9.83 -31.56
C THR A 50 48.28 -10.66 -30.89
N PHE A 51 48.47 -11.97 -30.70
CA PHE A 51 47.53 -12.83 -29.97
C PHE A 51 47.53 -12.56 -28.45
N LYS A 52 48.72 -12.40 -27.83
CA LYS A 52 48.84 -11.99 -26.41
C LYS A 52 48.26 -10.60 -26.15
N ALA A 53 48.50 -9.63 -27.05
CA ALA A 53 47.95 -8.28 -26.91
C ALA A 53 46.42 -8.23 -27.04
N LYS A 54 45.81 -9.13 -27.83
CA LYS A 54 44.35 -9.22 -27.99
C LYS A 54 43.68 -9.82 -26.75
N HIS A 55 44.25 -10.89 -26.17
CA HIS A 55 43.76 -11.47 -24.91
C HIS A 55 43.96 -10.53 -23.71
N GLN A 56 45.09 -9.80 -23.65
CA GLN A 56 45.33 -8.78 -22.62
C GLN A 56 44.24 -7.71 -22.67
N LYS A 57 43.94 -7.14 -23.85
CA LYS A 57 42.91 -6.10 -24.03
C LYS A 57 41.50 -6.58 -23.68
N ILE A 58 41.15 -7.83 -24.01
CA ILE A 58 39.85 -8.42 -23.66
C ILE A 58 39.75 -8.62 -22.14
N ALA A 59 40.82 -9.10 -21.49
CA ALA A 59 40.86 -9.24 -20.04
C ALA A 59 40.78 -7.88 -19.33
N THR A 60 41.44 -6.83 -19.86
CA THR A 60 41.33 -5.47 -19.31
C THR A 60 39.92 -4.90 -19.50
N MET A 61 39.29 -5.12 -20.66
CA MET A 61 37.90 -4.70 -20.88
C MET A 61 36.92 -5.42 -19.95
N LEU A 62 37.07 -6.74 -19.75
CA LEU A 62 36.24 -7.50 -18.81
C LEU A 62 36.44 -7.03 -17.37
N PHE A 63 37.68 -6.72 -16.97
CA PHE A 63 37.98 -6.20 -15.64
C PHE A 63 37.39 -4.79 -15.44
N ILE A 64 37.52 -3.91 -16.44
CA ILE A 64 36.90 -2.57 -16.41
C ILE A 64 35.37 -2.70 -16.36
N ALA A 65 34.77 -3.59 -17.14
CA ALA A 65 33.33 -3.83 -17.12
C ALA A 65 32.86 -4.39 -15.76
N LEU A 66 33.65 -5.25 -15.13
CA LEU A 66 33.38 -5.76 -13.79
C LEU A 66 33.45 -4.66 -12.74
N VAL A 67 34.48 -3.82 -12.78
CA VAL A 67 34.65 -2.67 -11.86
C VAL A 67 33.55 -1.65 -12.05
N VAL A 68 33.16 -1.35 -13.29
CA VAL A 68 32.04 -0.44 -13.60
C VAL A 68 30.72 -1.02 -13.07
N ASN A 69 30.45 -2.32 -13.25
CA ASN A 69 29.27 -2.96 -12.67
C ASN A 69 29.30 -2.96 -11.13
N LEU A 70 30.46 -3.15 -10.51
CA LEU A 70 30.62 -3.06 -9.05
C LEU A 70 30.38 -1.64 -8.54
N CYS A 71 30.83 -0.61 -9.25
CA CYS A 71 30.59 0.79 -8.91
C CYS A 71 29.11 1.17 -9.07
N ILE A 72 28.39 0.61 -10.05
CA ILE A 72 26.94 0.84 -10.23
C ILE A 72 26.15 0.20 -9.07
N LEU A 73 26.61 -0.94 -8.53
CA LEU A 73 25.99 -1.59 -7.37
C LEU A 73 26.15 -0.81 -6.05
N GLN A 74 27.12 0.12 -5.96
CA GLN A 74 27.29 0.98 -4.77
C GLN A 74 26.25 2.11 -4.68
N GLY A 75 25.44 2.32 -5.73
CA GLY A 75 24.35 3.29 -5.75
C GLY A 75 23.00 2.77 -5.20
N LEU A 76 22.95 1.53 -4.71
CA LEU A 76 21.74 0.97 -4.12
C LEU A 76 21.51 1.54 -2.72
N ASN A 77 20.89 2.71 -2.66
CA ASN A 77 20.25 3.17 -1.42
C ASN A 77 19.05 2.25 -1.15
N ALA A 78 19.15 1.46 -0.09
CA ALA A 78 18.00 0.72 0.42
C ALA A 78 16.92 1.73 0.84
N PHE A 79 15.85 1.81 0.08
CA PHE A 79 14.71 2.66 0.41
C PHE A 79 13.87 1.96 1.48
N TYR A 80 13.79 2.56 2.66
CA TYR A 80 12.89 2.10 3.71
C TYR A 80 11.47 2.52 3.37
N LEU A 81 10.58 1.53 3.22
CA LEU A 81 9.15 1.76 3.14
C LEU A 81 8.60 1.95 4.57
N PRO A 82 8.13 3.16 4.94
CA PRO A 82 7.56 3.42 6.25
C PRO A 82 6.34 2.53 6.50
N GLY A 83 6.28 1.87 7.66
CA GLY A 83 5.12 1.09 8.11
C GLY A 83 5.23 -0.44 7.96
N LEU A 84 6.31 -0.97 7.37
CA LEU A 84 6.54 -2.43 7.27
C LEU A 84 7.33 -3.00 8.46
N ALA A 85 8.17 -2.20 9.11
CA ALA A 85 8.96 -2.67 10.25
C ALA A 85 8.17 -2.56 11.55
N SER A 86 8.20 -3.62 12.36
CA SER A 86 7.61 -3.62 13.70
C SER A 86 8.33 -2.62 14.60
N VAL A 87 7.58 -1.78 15.29
CA VAL A 87 8.10 -0.90 16.34
C VAL A 87 7.93 -1.59 17.69
N THR A 88 9.00 -1.66 18.47
CA THR A 88 8.96 -2.17 19.85
C THR A 88 8.82 -0.99 20.81
N TYR A 89 7.93 -1.12 21.79
CA TYR A 89 7.68 -0.14 22.83
C TYR A 89 8.17 -0.62 24.19
N CYS A 90 8.81 0.27 24.95
CA CYS A 90 9.40 -0.04 26.26
C CYS A 90 8.96 1.02 27.29
N PRO A 91 8.70 0.62 28.54
CA PRO A 91 8.35 1.56 29.61
C PRO A 91 9.54 2.46 29.94
N ARG A 92 9.28 3.65 30.53
CA ARG A 92 10.38 4.51 31.02
C ARG A 92 11.18 3.76 32.08
N TYR A 93 12.48 3.61 31.84
CA TYR A 93 13.38 2.91 32.75
C TYR A 93 13.65 3.79 33.98
N THR A 94 13.15 3.37 35.14
CA THR A 94 13.29 4.10 36.42
C THR A 94 14.57 3.73 37.21
N GLY A 95 15.53 3.01 36.60
CA GLY A 95 16.63 2.36 37.32
C GLY A 95 18.04 2.44 36.70
N GLY A 96 18.56 3.62 36.39
CA GLY A 96 20.03 3.90 36.43
C GLY A 96 20.98 3.07 35.55
N ARG A 97 20.55 2.55 34.40
CA ARG A 97 21.45 1.93 33.42
C ARG A 97 20.86 2.06 32.01
N GLU A 98 21.19 3.17 31.35
CA GLU A 98 21.03 3.33 29.91
C GLU A 98 21.86 2.25 29.21
N LYS A 99 21.22 1.16 28.76
CA LYS A 99 21.70 0.44 27.58
C LYS A 99 21.02 1.08 26.39
N SER A 100 21.65 2.14 25.90
CA SER A 100 21.37 2.76 24.61
C SER A 100 21.64 1.77 23.48
N ASN A 101 20.59 1.10 23.04
CA ASN A 101 20.36 0.96 21.61
C ASN A 101 19.17 1.87 21.28
N GLU A 102 19.44 3.18 21.19
CA GLU A 102 18.47 4.26 20.93
C GLU A 102 17.59 4.03 19.69
N ASN A 103 17.93 3.06 18.84
CA ASN A 103 17.20 2.74 17.62
C ASN A 103 16.20 1.57 17.73
N SER A 104 16.14 0.86 18.86
CA SER A 104 15.34 -0.39 18.95
C SER A 104 14.05 -0.31 19.76
N CYS A 105 13.90 0.68 20.66
CA CYS A 105 12.70 0.77 21.49
C CYS A 105 12.23 2.21 21.72
N LYS A 106 10.93 2.46 21.47
CA LYS A 106 10.28 3.77 21.69
C LYS A 106 9.47 3.75 22.98
N THR A 107 9.42 4.86 23.70
CA THR A 107 8.60 4.98 24.92
C THR A 107 7.36 5.83 24.74
N GLU A 108 7.47 6.88 23.93
CA GLU A 108 6.34 7.74 23.58
C GLU A 108 5.58 7.14 22.38
N LEU A 109 4.26 7.11 22.51
CA LEU A 109 3.33 6.70 21.48
C LEU A 109 2.54 7.92 21.00
N THR A 110 2.89 8.39 19.82
CA THR A 110 2.23 9.55 19.19
C THR A 110 0.95 9.12 18.49
N ILE A 111 -0.16 9.78 18.80
CA ILE A 111 -1.40 9.68 18.02
C ILE A 111 -1.36 10.73 16.90
N TYR A 112 -1.70 10.29 15.70
CA TYR A 112 -1.90 11.15 14.55
C TYR A 112 -3.39 11.30 14.25
N VAL A 113 -3.79 12.48 13.82
CA VAL A 113 -5.13 12.80 13.32
C VAL A 113 -5.06 12.93 11.79
N ASN A 114 -6.12 12.48 11.13
CA ASN A 114 -6.30 12.64 9.69
C ASN A 114 -7.57 13.48 9.41
N ARG A 115 -7.97 13.57 8.15
CA ARG A 115 -9.22 14.19 7.69
C ARG A 115 -10.46 13.62 8.38
N LEU A 116 -11.50 14.44 8.44
CA LEU A 116 -12.85 14.04 8.82
C LEU A 116 -13.68 13.79 7.57
N ASN A 117 -14.42 12.69 7.55
CA ASN A 117 -15.34 12.35 6.45
C ASN A 117 -16.71 11.94 6.99
N THR A 118 -17.67 11.79 6.10
CA THR A 118 -19.01 11.28 6.42
C THR A 118 -19.50 10.41 5.25
N VAL A 119 -20.47 9.54 5.53
CA VAL A 119 -21.19 8.79 4.50
C VAL A 119 -22.25 9.65 3.77
N GLU A 120 -22.66 10.77 4.37
CA GLU A 120 -23.73 11.62 3.81
C GLU A 120 -23.23 12.65 2.79
N ASN A 121 -21.93 12.97 2.81
CA ASN A 121 -21.33 14.01 1.97
C ASN A 121 -19.96 13.56 1.43
N ILE A 122 -19.65 13.99 0.20
CA ILE A 122 -18.44 13.59 -0.53
C ILE A 122 -17.21 14.42 -0.09
N VAL A 123 -17.43 15.62 0.47
CA VAL A 123 -16.34 16.55 0.82
C VAL A 123 -15.79 16.23 2.21
N PRO A 124 -14.53 15.75 2.32
CA PRO A 124 -13.85 15.65 3.60
C PRO A 124 -13.38 17.02 4.08
N TYR A 125 -13.27 17.18 5.40
CA TYR A 125 -12.70 18.36 6.02
C TYR A 125 -11.38 18.03 6.71
N GLU A 126 -10.44 18.97 6.69
CA GLU A 126 -9.21 18.84 7.46
C GLU A 126 -9.52 19.01 8.96
N TYR A 127 -8.70 18.41 9.82
CA TYR A 127 -8.86 18.53 11.27
C TYR A 127 -8.81 19.99 11.74
N HIS A 128 -7.98 20.82 11.10
CA HIS A 128 -7.81 22.25 11.39
C HIS A 128 -8.99 23.14 10.99
N ASN A 129 -9.89 22.66 10.14
CA ASN A 129 -11.06 23.45 9.74
C ASN A 129 -12.08 23.57 10.88
N PHE A 130 -12.02 22.66 11.84
CA PHE A 130 -12.80 22.73 13.07
C PHE A 130 -11.94 23.35 14.18
N ASP A 131 -12.58 24.00 15.14
CA ASP A 131 -11.93 24.60 16.31
C ASP A 131 -11.56 23.55 17.38
N PHE A 132 -10.91 22.46 16.94
CA PHE A 132 -10.32 21.46 17.80
C PHE A 132 -8.98 21.95 18.36
N CYS A 133 -8.39 21.14 19.23
CA CYS A 133 -7.09 21.45 19.81
C CYS A 133 -5.96 20.90 18.95
N ILE A 134 -5.08 21.82 18.55
CA ILE A 134 -3.99 21.60 17.59
C ILE A 134 -2.68 22.02 18.27
N PRO A 135 -1.59 21.25 18.13
CA PRO A 135 -0.31 21.63 18.70
C PRO A 135 0.32 22.80 17.93
N GLU A 136 1.04 23.69 18.61
CA GLU A 136 1.66 24.90 18.01
C GLU A 136 2.66 24.61 16.87
N ASN A 137 3.30 23.43 16.88
CA ASN A 137 4.32 23.03 15.89
C ASN A 137 3.93 21.71 15.17
N ASP A 138 2.71 21.64 14.66
CA ASP A 138 2.18 20.45 13.98
C ASP A 138 2.89 20.16 12.64
N VAL A 139 3.17 21.20 11.85
CA VAL A 139 3.73 21.06 10.48
C VAL A 139 5.11 20.41 10.50
N ALA A 140 5.99 20.79 11.45
CA ALA A 140 7.36 20.30 11.50
C ALA A 140 7.48 18.80 11.86
N ARG A 141 6.44 18.24 12.51
CA ARG A 141 6.38 16.84 12.95
C ARG A 141 5.44 15.99 12.10
N SER A 142 4.92 16.57 11.02
CA SER A 142 4.03 15.88 10.09
C SER A 142 4.84 14.96 9.17
N PRO A 143 4.38 13.72 8.92
CA PRO A 143 4.99 12.86 7.92
C PRO A 143 5.01 13.51 6.53
N ALA A 144 5.94 13.09 5.68
CA ALA A 144 5.99 13.56 4.30
C ALA A 144 4.74 13.11 3.53
N GLU A 145 4.11 14.05 2.82
CA GLU A 145 2.89 13.83 2.04
C GLU A 145 3.23 13.46 0.59
N ASN A 146 2.50 12.49 0.02
CA ASN A 146 2.57 12.16 -1.41
C ASN A 146 1.56 12.98 -2.21
N LEU A 147 1.82 13.23 -3.50
CA LEU A 147 0.92 14.02 -4.37
C LEU A 147 -0.54 13.55 -4.33
N ASN A 148 -0.76 12.23 -4.32
CA ASN A 148 -2.11 11.67 -4.24
C ASN A 148 -2.79 12.00 -2.90
N GLN A 149 -2.06 11.97 -1.78
CA GLN A 149 -2.60 12.32 -0.46
C GLN A 149 -3.04 13.78 -0.41
N VAL A 150 -2.24 14.68 -0.99
CA VAL A 150 -2.57 16.10 -1.09
C VAL A 150 -3.85 16.32 -1.90
N VAL A 151 -3.99 15.64 -3.05
CA VAL A 151 -5.17 15.77 -3.92
C VAL A 151 -6.45 15.27 -3.24
N PHE A 152 -6.36 14.20 -2.44
CA PHE A 152 -7.51 13.65 -1.71
C PHE A 152 -7.72 14.29 -0.32
N GLY A 153 -6.94 15.31 0.03
CA GLY A 153 -7.03 16.00 1.32
C GLY A 153 -6.65 15.14 2.52
N GLU A 154 -5.84 14.09 2.32
CA GLU A 154 -5.31 13.25 3.40
C GLU A 154 -4.07 13.92 3.99
N ARG A 155 -4.26 14.61 5.12
CA ARG A 155 -3.17 15.26 5.86
C ARG A 155 -3.08 14.65 7.23
N ILE A 156 -2.04 13.83 7.43
CA ILE A 156 -1.76 13.19 8.70
C ILE A 156 -0.96 14.17 9.56
N ARG A 157 -1.53 14.58 10.69
CA ARG A 157 -0.95 15.57 11.60
C ARG A 157 -0.78 14.99 12.99
N PRO A 158 0.28 15.33 13.72
CA PRO A 158 0.43 14.87 15.10
C PRO A 158 -0.65 15.54 15.98
N SER A 159 -1.23 14.77 16.88
CA SER A 159 -2.17 15.29 17.87
C SER A 159 -1.44 15.78 19.14
N ILE A 160 -2.16 16.48 20.02
CA ILE A 160 -1.64 16.89 21.34
C ILE A 160 -1.66 15.71 22.33
N TYR A 161 -2.41 14.64 22.05
CA TYR A 161 -2.51 13.47 22.91
C TYR A 161 -1.17 12.73 22.98
N LYS A 162 -0.54 12.77 24.15
CA LYS A 162 0.75 12.12 24.42
C LYS A 162 0.52 10.91 25.29
N LEU A 163 0.82 9.74 24.75
CA LEU A 163 0.72 8.48 25.45
C LEU A 163 2.12 7.98 25.76
N ASN A 164 2.37 7.55 26.99
CA ASN A 164 3.60 6.85 27.33
C ASN A 164 3.27 5.37 27.53
N PHE A 165 4.12 4.51 27.00
CA PHE A 165 3.93 3.07 27.11
C PHE A 165 3.89 2.63 28.58
N TYR A 166 2.85 1.88 28.95
CA TYR A 166 2.62 1.33 30.31
C TYR A 166 2.25 2.37 31.40
N GLU A 167 2.04 3.63 31.03
CA GLU A 167 1.52 4.66 31.95
C GLU A 167 0.00 4.80 31.72
N GLU A 168 -0.81 4.42 32.71
CA GLU A 168 -2.24 4.68 32.71
C GLU A 168 -2.53 6.13 33.06
N ALA A 169 -3.52 6.71 32.40
CA ALA A 169 -3.90 8.10 32.55
C ALA A 169 -5.43 8.18 32.65
N ASN A 170 -5.96 8.87 33.65
CA ASN A 170 -7.40 9.05 33.81
C ASN A 170 -7.74 10.54 33.80
N CYS A 171 -8.63 10.95 32.88
CA CYS A 171 -9.15 12.32 32.78
C CYS A 171 -8.07 13.41 32.64
N ILE A 172 -7.06 13.19 31.80
CA ILE A 172 -6.05 14.22 31.52
C ILE A 172 -6.66 15.30 30.62
N THR A 173 -6.49 16.55 31.00
CA THR A 173 -6.92 17.71 30.20
C THR A 173 -5.92 18.01 29.09
N VAL A 174 -6.42 18.14 27.87
CA VAL A 174 -5.62 18.52 26.70
C VAL A 174 -5.62 20.03 26.52
N CYS A 175 -6.81 20.61 26.54
CA CYS A 175 -7.07 22.01 26.22
C CYS A 175 -8.48 22.39 26.66
N GLU A 176 -8.73 23.70 26.73
CA GLU A 176 -10.04 24.27 27.02
C GLU A 176 -10.35 25.33 25.96
N LYS A 177 -11.58 25.30 25.43
CA LYS A 177 -12.11 26.27 24.49
C LYS A 177 -13.25 27.01 25.17
N SER A 178 -13.17 28.33 25.23
CA SER A 178 -14.18 29.18 25.86
C SER A 178 -14.84 30.04 24.79
N TYR A 179 -16.17 29.98 24.73
CA TYR A 179 -17.00 30.77 23.82
C TYR A 179 -17.86 31.71 24.66
N GLN A 180 -17.53 33.00 24.66
CA GLN A 180 -18.25 34.03 25.41
C GLN A 180 -19.36 34.65 24.58
N VAL A 181 -20.50 34.94 25.20
CA VAL A 181 -21.69 35.46 24.49
C VAL A 181 -21.49 36.90 23.95
N GLU A 182 -20.37 37.55 24.25
CA GLU A 182 -20.05 38.91 23.82
C GLU A 182 -19.68 38.98 22.31
N ASP A 183 -18.95 37.99 21.79
CA ASP A 183 -18.50 37.91 20.39
C ASP A 183 -19.44 37.04 19.53
N LYS A 184 -20.74 37.36 19.56
CA LYS A 184 -21.81 36.51 19.01
C LYS A 184 -21.61 36.08 17.56
N ASP A 185 -21.22 36.99 16.68
CA ASP A 185 -21.24 36.74 15.24
C ASP A 185 -20.20 35.69 14.82
N GLN A 186 -18.97 35.79 15.34
CA GLN A 186 -17.89 34.83 15.04
C GLN A 186 -18.13 33.48 15.71
N ILE A 187 -18.64 33.50 16.95
CA ILE A 187 -18.92 32.28 17.70
C ILE A 187 -20.08 31.51 17.09
N GLU A 188 -21.13 32.19 16.64
CA GLU A 188 -22.25 31.54 15.96
C GLU A 188 -21.81 30.90 14.64
N GLU A 189 -20.88 31.52 13.90
CA GLU A 189 -20.29 30.90 12.71
C GLU A 189 -19.54 29.60 13.05
N ILE A 190 -18.63 29.65 14.04
CA ILE A 190 -17.85 28.48 14.48
C ILE A 190 -18.77 27.37 15.01
N LEU A 191 -19.74 27.72 15.86
CA LEU A 191 -20.69 26.77 16.44
C LEU A 191 -21.64 26.21 15.39
N SER A 192 -22.10 27.01 14.42
CA SER A 192 -22.95 26.54 13.33
C SER A 192 -22.20 25.55 12.44
N PHE A 193 -20.91 25.78 12.19
CA PHE A 193 -20.04 24.85 11.47
C PHE A 193 -19.87 23.54 12.23
N LEU A 194 -19.64 23.59 13.55
CA LEU A 194 -19.57 22.40 14.41
C LEU A 194 -20.91 21.65 14.45
N LYS A 195 -22.04 22.34 14.66
CA LYS A 195 -23.40 21.78 14.65
C LYS A 195 -23.69 21.09 13.32
N ARG A 196 -23.28 21.69 12.19
CA ARG A 196 -23.39 21.07 10.86
C ARG A 196 -22.53 19.81 10.76
N GLY A 197 -21.30 19.82 11.27
CA GLY A 197 -20.43 18.65 11.33
C GLY A 197 -21.06 17.48 12.09
N ILE A 198 -21.69 17.77 13.24
CA ILE A 198 -22.39 16.77 14.05
C ILE A 198 -23.66 16.26 13.34
N SER A 199 -24.42 17.17 12.71
CA SER A 199 -25.67 16.83 12.01
C SER A 199 -25.45 15.85 10.86
N LEU A 200 -24.34 16.02 10.14
CA LEU A 200 -23.94 15.19 9.00
C LEU A 200 -23.11 13.97 9.44
N ASN A 201 -22.99 13.70 10.74
CA ASN A 201 -22.25 12.56 11.29
C ASN A 201 -20.79 12.48 10.77
N TYR A 202 -20.07 13.61 10.76
CA TYR A 202 -18.65 13.61 10.44
C TYR A 202 -17.86 12.80 11.48
N GLN A 203 -16.92 11.99 11.00
CA GLN A 203 -16.12 11.08 11.80
C GLN A 203 -14.64 11.45 11.78
N HIS A 204 -14.01 11.37 12.96
CA HIS A 204 -12.58 11.44 13.16
C HIS A 204 -11.90 10.14 12.75
N HIS A 205 -10.78 10.26 12.04
CA HIS A 205 -9.89 9.15 11.72
C HIS A 205 -8.55 9.39 12.41
N TRP A 206 -8.29 8.61 13.46
CA TRP A 206 -7.04 8.69 14.21
C TRP A 206 -6.17 7.48 13.91
N ILE A 207 -4.86 7.66 13.96
CA ILE A 207 -3.87 6.65 13.59
C ILE A 207 -2.83 6.58 14.71
N VAL A 208 -2.50 5.36 15.12
CA VAL A 208 -1.48 5.06 16.14
C VAL A 208 -0.66 3.87 15.68
N ASP A 209 0.67 3.98 15.72
CA ASP A 209 1.59 2.94 15.20
C ASP A 209 1.19 2.40 13.81
N ASN A 210 0.87 3.32 12.89
CA ASN A 210 0.40 3.03 11.53
C ASN A 210 -0.93 2.24 11.42
N MET A 211 -1.69 2.10 12.51
CA MET A 211 -2.99 1.42 12.55
C MET A 211 -4.11 2.42 12.90
N PRO A 212 -5.30 2.34 12.27
CA PRO A 212 -6.41 3.20 12.63
C PRO A 212 -6.93 2.83 14.02
N ILE A 213 -7.30 3.86 14.79
CA ILE A 213 -8.00 3.68 16.06
C ILE A 213 -9.46 3.38 15.75
N THR A 214 -9.95 2.27 16.29
CA THR A 214 -11.32 1.80 16.03
C THR A 214 -12.28 2.17 17.14
N TRP A 215 -13.53 2.40 16.79
CA TRP A 215 -14.63 2.53 17.73
C TRP A 215 -15.57 1.35 17.58
N CYS A 216 -15.64 0.56 18.64
CA CYS A 216 -16.46 -0.65 18.71
C CYS A 216 -17.70 -0.38 19.57
N TYR A 217 -18.88 -0.75 19.06
CA TYR A 217 -20.13 -0.63 19.79
C TYR A 217 -21.02 -1.85 19.54
N ALA A 218 -21.75 -2.25 20.59
CA ALA A 218 -22.71 -3.34 20.50
C ALA A 218 -24.01 -2.85 19.83
N VAL A 219 -24.52 -3.63 18.89
CA VAL A 219 -25.83 -3.43 18.25
C VAL A 219 -26.75 -4.53 18.73
N GLU A 220 -28.00 -4.19 19.10
CA GLU A 220 -28.97 -5.17 19.57
C GLU A 220 -29.15 -6.32 18.55
N GLY A 221 -28.76 -7.54 18.96
CA GLY A 221 -28.93 -8.77 18.18
C GLY A 221 -27.75 -9.21 17.30
N ASN A 222 -26.64 -8.48 17.26
CA ASN A 222 -25.46 -8.82 16.45
C ASN A 222 -24.14 -8.73 17.24
N PRO A 223 -23.02 -9.32 16.73
CA PRO A 223 -21.71 -9.10 17.30
C PRO A 223 -21.31 -7.61 17.30
N GLU A 224 -20.37 -7.25 18.18
CA GLU A 224 -19.81 -5.91 18.32
C GLU A 224 -19.30 -5.38 16.95
N PHE A 225 -19.80 -4.23 16.51
CA PHE A 225 -19.40 -3.61 15.25
C PHE A 225 -18.29 -2.59 15.50
N CYS A 226 -17.16 -2.73 14.80
CA CYS A 226 -16.03 -1.81 14.91
C CYS A 226 -15.87 -0.98 13.63
N SER A 227 -15.99 0.35 13.78
CA SER A 227 -15.69 1.34 12.74
C SER A 227 -14.26 1.86 12.88
N THR A 228 -13.59 2.20 11.79
CA THR A 228 -12.24 2.81 11.79
C THR A 228 -12.25 4.31 12.11
N GLY A 229 -13.44 4.88 12.34
CA GLY A 229 -13.61 6.26 12.75
C GLY A 229 -14.75 6.42 13.75
N PHE A 230 -14.71 7.50 14.51
CA PHE A 230 -15.71 7.84 15.52
C PHE A 230 -16.27 9.24 15.28
N PRO A 231 -17.56 9.48 15.53
CA PRO A 231 -18.19 10.76 15.20
C PRO A 231 -17.74 11.90 16.11
N ILE A 232 -17.80 13.14 15.62
CA ILE A 232 -17.53 14.36 16.42
C ILE A 232 -18.50 14.47 17.61
N GLY A 233 -19.73 13.97 17.43
CA GLY A 233 -20.80 14.08 18.40
C GLY A 233 -22.06 13.41 17.91
N CYS A 234 -23.18 13.71 18.56
CA CYS A 234 -24.47 13.19 18.16
C CYS A 234 -25.56 14.25 18.35
N TYR A 235 -26.58 14.25 17.47
CA TYR A 235 -27.69 15.20 17.51
C TYR A 235 -29.02 14.51 17.81
N VAL A 236 -29.76 15.05 18.77
CA VAL A 236 -31.13 14.64 19.05
C VAL A 236 -32.10 15.63 18.41
N THR A 237 -32.90 15.13 17.47
CA THR A 237 -33.83 15.97 16.72
C THR A 237 -34.88 16.65 17.61
N LYS A 238 -35.49 17.75 17.13
CA LYS A 238 -36.62 18.44 17.78
C LYS A 238 -37.76 17.50 18.20
N PHE A 239 -37.99 16.44 17.43
CA PHE A 239 -39.01 15.43 17.70
C PHE A 239 -38.59 14.39 18.74
N GLY A 240 -37.38 14.49 19.31
CA GLY A 240 -36.83 13.55 20.28
C GLY A 240 -36.35 12.23 19.68
N LYS A 241 -36.23 12.14 18.33
CA LYS A 241 -35.68 10.95 17.68
C LYS A 241 -34.15 10.98 17.79
N ARG A 242 -33.60 9.97 18.46
CA ARG A 242 -32.15 9.68 18.55
C ARG A 242 -31.71 8.98 17.27
N LYS A 243 -30.57 9.40 16.70
CA LYS A 243 -29.91 8.79 15.54
C LYS A 243 -28.44 8.53 15.83
N ASP A 244 -27.81 7.66 15.06
CA ASP A 244 -26.37 7.39 15.08
C ASP A 244 -25.85 7.09 16.50
N ALA A 245 -24.77 7.74 16.92
CA ALA A 245 -24.16 7.54 18.24
C ALA A 245 -25.07 7.90 19.42
N CYS A 246 -26.12 8.72 19.24
CA CYS A 246 -27.04 9.06 20.33
C CYS A 246 -27.90 7.86 20.78
N VAL A 247 -28.02 6.80 19.96
CA VAL A 247 -28.78 5.60 20.34
C VAL A 247 -28.04 4.77 21.39
N LEU A 248 -26.70 4.87 21.42
CA LEU A 248 -25.83 4.02 22.25
C LEU A 248 -25.89 4.33 23.74
N SER A 249 -26.37 5.52 24.12
CA SER A 249 -26.49 5.92 25.52
C SER A 249 -27.83 6.60 25.76
N GLU A 250 -28.50 6.21 26.83
CA GLU A 250 -29.75 6.81 27.27
C GLU A 250 -29.57 8.24 27.82
N LYS A 251 -28.33 8.63 28.12
CA LYS A 251 -28.00 9.98 28.59
C LYS A 251 -28.29 11.08 27.56
N PHE A 252 -28.30 10.74 26.28
CA PHE A 252 -28.57 11.66 25.19
C PHE A 252 -30.07 11.75 24.92
N ASN A 253 -30.83 12.30 25.86
CA ASN A 253 -32.30 12.34 25.82
C ASN A 253 -32.90 13.75 25.68
N VAL A 254 -32.09 14.80 25.82
CA VAL A 254 -32.55 16.18 25.69
C VAL A 254 -32.91 16.47 24.23
N ARG A 255 -34.06 17.10 23.99
CA ARG A 255 -34.56 17.38 22.63
C ARG A 255 -33.88 18.62 22.07
N ASP A 256 -33.63 18.60 20.76
CA ASP A 256 -33.00 19.70 20.01
C ASP A 256 -31.66 20.13 20.59
N THR A 257 -30.82 19.15 20.94
CA THR A 257 -29.48 19.38 21.49
C THR A 257 -28.43 18.60 20.73
N TYR A 258 -27.29 19.25 20.53
CA TYR A 258 -26.07 18.71 19.94
C TYR A 258 -25.13 18.31 21.06
N PHE A 259 -24.83 17.02 21.19
CA PHE A 259 -23.85 16.52 22.15
C PHE A 259 -22.50 16.39 21.48
N VAL A 260 -21.49 17.09 21.99
CA VAL A 260 -20.11 17.02 21.48
C VAL A 260 -19.36 15.95 22.25
N PHE A 261 -18.59 15.11 21.55
CA PHE A 261 -17.70 14.13 22.19
C PHE A 261 -16.35 14.78 22.48
N ASN A 262 -16.22 15.27 23.71
CA ASN A 262 -15.04 15.97 24.21
C ASN A 262 -14.13 15.09 25.08
N HIS A 263 -14.60 13.90 25.49
CA HIS A 263 -13.80 12.94 26.23
C HIS A 263 -13.60 11.66 25.41
N VAL A 264 -12.38 11.13 25.39
CA VAL A 264 -12.06 9.87 24.70
C VAL A 264 -11.40 8.89 25.65
N ASP A 265 -11.97 7.70 25.77
CA ASP A 265 -11.35 6.58 26.50
C ASP A 265 -10.60 5.72 25.50
N ILE A 266 -9.28 5.76 25.56
CA ILE A 266 -8.38 5.05 24.65
C ILE A 266 -7.92 3.77 25.33
N THR A 267 -8.25 2.63 24.75
CA THR A 267 -7.77 1.31 25.18
C THR A 267 -6.75 0.79 24.17
N ILE A 268 -5.54 0.55 24.63
CA ILE A 268 -4.45 0.04 23.79
C ILE A 268 -4.14 -1.38 24.22
N GLU A 269 -4.34 -2.31 23.30
CA GLU A 269 -3.96 -3.71 23.50
C GLU A 269 -2.55 -3.93 22.98
N TYR A 270 -1.71 -4.55 23.82
CA TYR A 270 -0.34 -4.87 23.48
C TYR A 270 -0.04 -6.36 23.69
N HIS A 271 0.92 -6.84 22.91
CA HIS A 271 1.49 -8.17 23.02
C HIS A 271 2.92 -8.05 23.56
N LYS A 272 3.20 -8.69 24.70
CA LYS A 272 4.56 -8.71 25.25
C LYS A 272 5.44 -9.61 24.38
N LEU A 273 6.68 -9.19 24.12
CA LEU A 273 7.64 -10.06 23.48
C LEU A 273 8.03 -11.16 24.47
N SER A 274 7.60 -12.39 24.22
CA SER A 274 8.06 -13.56 24.95
C SER A 274 9.43 -14.00 24.42
N PRO A 275 10.33 -14.56 25.25
CA PRO A 275 11.55 -15.23 24.77
C PRO A 275 11.29 -16.54 24.01
N ASP A 276 10.03 -16.91 23.77
CA ASP A 276 9.65 -18.13 23.07
C ASP A 276 10.02 -18.06 21.57
N PRO A 277 10.61 -19.14 21.00
CA PRO A 277 11.15 -19.16 19.63
C PRO A 277 10.10 -19.11 18.50
N GLU A 278 8.80 -19.06 18.82
CA GLU A 278 7.72 -19.00 17.82
C GLU A 278 7.39 -17.58 17.35
N ASP A 279 7.83 -16.55 18.07
CA ASP A 279 7.71 -15.16 17.64
C ASP A 279 8.94 -14.77 16.82
N TRP A 280 8.77 -14.67 15.51
CA TRP A 280 9.80 -14.29 14.54
C TRP A 280 10.17 -12.78 14.64
N GLY A 281 10.64 -12.36 15.81
CA GLY A 281 11.35 -11.12 16.05
C GLY A 281 12.75 -11.44 16.56
N GLN A 282 13.72 -10.54 16.29
CA GLN A 282 15.05 -10.65 16.87
C GLN A 282 14.94 -10.98 18.36
N SER A 283 15.74 -11.92 18.86
CA SER A 283 15.81 -12.30 20.27
C SER A 283 16.10 -11.06 21.11
N HIS A 284 15.06 -10.40 21.58
CA HIS A 284 15.17 -9.21 22.40
C HIS A 284 15.25 -9.67 23.85
N ASP A 285 16.32 -9.24 24.51
CA ASP A 285 16.64 -9.49 25.91
C ASP A 285 15.69 -8.69 26.82
N GLY A 286 14.42 -9.12 26.87
CA GLY A 286 13.40 -8.67 27.82
C GLY A 286 12.94 -7.21 27.72
N PHE A 287 11.69 -6.97 28.14
CA PHE A 287 11.07 -5.65 28.39
C PHE A 287 10.59 -4.83 27.17
N GLY A 288 10.24 -5.46 26.06
CA GLY A 288 9.54 -4.82 24.94
C GLY A 288 8.13 -5.36 24.73
N ALA A 289 7.23 -4.52 24.21
CA ALA A 289 5.92 -4.94 23.72
C ALA A 289 5.61 -4.34 22.34
N ARG A 290 4.71 -4.99 21.62
CA ARG A 290 4.19 -4.53 20.33
C ARG A 290 2.70 -4.22 20.45
N ILE A 291 2.25 -3.16 19.80
CA ILE A 291 0.85 -2.75 19.80
C ILE A 291 0.09 -3.63 18.80
N VAL A 292 -1.00 -4.24 19.26
CA VAL A 292 -1.83 -5.16 18.46
C VAL A 292 -3.21 -4.61 18.15
N SER A 293 -3.79 -3.79 19.04
CA SER A 293 -5.09 -3.18 18.78
C SER A 293 -5.18 -1.82 19.47
N ALA A 294 -5.92 -0.90 18.86
CA ALA A 294 -6.25 0.38 19.44
C ALA A 294 -7.75 0.62 19.30
N LYS A 295 -8.42 0.72 20.44
CA LYS A 295 -9.86 0.96 20.56
C LYS A 295 -10.10 2.27 21.28
N LEU A 296 -11.13 2.99 20.88
CA LEU A 296 -11.52 4.25 21.48
C LEU A 296 -13.03 4.28 21.68
N VAL A 297 -13.44 4.73 22.87
CA VAL A 297 -14.84 4.99 23.18
C VAL A 297 -15.03 6.50 23.40
N PRO A 298 -15.80 7.18 22.54
CA PRO A 298 -16.08 8.60 22.72
C PRO A 298 -17.17 8.81 23.78
N ARG A 299 -17.00 9.85 24.60
CA ARG A 299 -17.96 10.30 25.60
C ARG A 299 -18.16 11.81 25.52
N SER A 300 -19.37 12.24 25.86
CA SER A 300 -19.67 13.66 26.11
C SER A 300 -19.74 13.88 27.62
N ILE A 301 -18.99 14.85 28.12
CA ILE A 301 -18.89 15.16 29.55
C ILE A 301 -18.91 16.68 29.72
N ASP A 302 -19.85 17.18 30.51
CA ASP A 302 -19.85 18.56 31.01
C ASP A 302 -18.96 18.57 32.28
N HIS A 303 -17.70 18.99 32.13
CA HIS A 303 -16.64 18.94 33.16
C HIS A 303 -16.90 19.92 34.32
N GLN A 304 -17.99 19.70 35.07
CA GLN A 304 -18.38 20.53 36.21
C GLN A 304 -17.42 20.39 37.40
N LYS A 305 -16.76 19.24 37.53
CA LYS A 305 -15.75 18.96 38.54
C LYS A 305 -14.36 18.98 37.90
N GLU A 306 -13.39 19.57 38.58
CA GLU A 306 -11.99 19.56 38.19
C GLU A 306 -11.27 18.30 38.70
N GLY A 307 -10.29 17.82 37.94
CA GLY A 307 -9.45 16.68 38.32
C GLY A 307 -9.95 15.31 37.81
N PRO A 308 -9.39 14.21 38.32
CA PRO A 308 -9.68 12.85 37.85
C PRO A 308 -11.14 12.43 38.06
N GLU A 309 -11.82 12.99 39.07
CA GLU A 309 -13.25 12.78 39.34
C GLU A 309 -14.18 13.48 38.32
N GLY A 310 -13.64 14.36 37.47
CA GLY A 310 -14.41 15.08 36.46
C GLY A 310 -14.94 14.17 35.34
N CYS A 311 -14.26 13.05 35.06
CA CYS A 311 -14.60 12.14 33.97
C CYS A 311 -15.32 10.86 34.41
N ASP A 312 -15.92 10.86 35.60
CA ASP A 312 -16.64 9.70 36.12
C ASP A 312 -17.76 9.23 35.17
N PRO A 313 -18.10 7.93 35.17
CA PRO A 313 -19.20 7.40 34.37
C PRO A 313 -20.55 8.01 34.69
N GLY A 314 -20.70 8.74 35.80
CA GLY A 314 -21.92 9.44 36.21
C GLY A 314 -22.05 10.88 35.70
N SER A 315 -21.01 11.46 35.11
CA SER A 315 -21.01 12.88 34.73
C SER A 315 -22.09 13.20 33.67
N PRO A 316 -22.73 14.37 33.75
CA PRO A 316 -23.72 14.81 32.78
C PRO A 316 -23.06 15.07 31.41
N PRO A 317 -23.77 14.85 30.29
CA PRO A 317 -23.22 15.12 28.97
C PRO A 317 -23.23 16.62 28.64
N LEU A 318 -22.25 17.06 27.85
CA LEU A 318 -22.17 18.43 27.35
C LEU A 318 -23.10 18.60 26.14
N GLY A 319 -24.26 19.22 26.36
CA GLY A 319 -25.25 19.51 25.34
C GLY A 319 -25.24 20.98 24.92
N ILE A 320 -25.03 21.23 23.63
CA ILE A 320 -25.20 22.56 23.02
C ILE A 320 -26.63 22.64 22.49
N PRO A 321 -27.44 23.62 22.93
CA PRO A 321 -28.79 23.79 22.41
C PRO A 321 -28.80 24.12 20.92
N GLY A 322 -29.84 23.67 20.22
CA GLY A 322 -30.11 24.03 18.84
C GLY A 322 -30.26 25.54 18.60
N PRO A 323 -31.10 26.28 19.36
CA PRO A 323 -31.18 27.73 19.27
C PRO A 323 -29.87 28.43 19.69
N GLU A 324 -29.82 29.75 19.51
CA GLU A 324 -28.68 30.60 19.86
C GLU A 324 -28.18 30.36 21.30
N LEU A 325 -26.88 30.55 21.48
CA LEU A 325 -26.22 30.37 22.77
C LEU A 325 -26.70 31.44 23.78
N THR A 326 -27.33 30.99 24.87
CA THR A 326 -27.85 31.88 25.93
C THR A 326 -26.88 32.08 27.09
N LYS A 327 -25.84 31.26 27.20
CA LYS A 327 -24.84 31.25 28.27
C LYS A 327 -23.47 30.94 27.71
N ASP A 328 -22.42 31.48 28.32
CA ASP A 328 -21.04 31.16 27.95
C ASP A 328 -20.82 29.64 27.95
N LEU A 329 -20.19 29.14 26.90
CA LEU A 329 -19.92 27.72 26.70
C LEU A 329 -18.42 27.47 26.90
N LYS A 330 -18.08 26.63 27.86
CA LYS A 330 -16.71 26.14 28.05
C LYS A 330 -16.65 24.68 27.64
N MET A 331 -15.85 24.39 26.62
CA MET A 331 -15.62 23.03 26.12
C MET A 331 -14.21 22.57 26.49
N LYS A 332 -14.13 21.62 27.41
CA LYS A 332 -12.86 21.04 27.85
C LYS A 332 -12.64 19.69 27.19
N TYR A 333 -11.52 19.51 26.50
CA TYR A 333 -11.16 18.23 25.88
C TYR A 333 -10.26 17.43 26.81
N THR A 334 -10.62 16.17 27.02
CA THR A 334 -9.93 15.27 27.96
C THR A 334 -9.79 13.87 27.38
N TYR A 335 -8.86 13.08 27.93
CA TYR A 335 -8.72 11.69 27.55
C TYR A 335 -8.35 10.81 28.74
N SER A 336 -8.65 9.53 28.61
CA SER A 336 -8.20 8.47 29.51
C SER A 336 -7.53 7.37 28.69
N VAL A 337 -6.56 6.68 29.28
CA VAL A 337 -5.72 5.68 28.63
C VAL A 337 -5.67 4.44 29.51
N THR A 338 -6.06 3.32 28.94
CA THR A 338 -5.99 2.01 29.58
C THR A 338 -5.15 1.07 28.72
N TRP A 339 -4.18 0.41 29.35
CA TRP A 339 -3.33 -0.57 28.69
C TRP A 339 -3.83 -1.98 29.02
N LYS A 340 -4.04 -2.81 27.99
CA LYS A 340 -4.48 -4.20 28.17
C LYS A 340 -3.52 -5.16 27.48
N GLU A 341 -3.13 -6.22 28.17
CA GLU A 341 -2.30 -7.25 27.58
C GLU A 341 -3.17 -8.28 26.84
N ASN A 342 -2.82 -8.59 25.59
CA ASN A 342 -3.50 -9.61 24.80
C ASN A 342 -2.48 -10.61 24.19
N PRO A 343 -2.26 -11.76 24.84
CA PRO A 343 -1.31 -12.76 24.37
C PRO A 343 -1.82 -13.60 23.19
N LYS A 344 -3.13 -13.55 22.87
CA LYS A 344 -3.72 -14.40 21.82
C LYS A 344 -3.49 -13.86 20.42
N VAL A 345 -3.40 -12.54 20.29
CA VAL A 345 -3.24 -11.87 18.99
C VAL A 345 -1.75 -11.66 18.72
N LYS A 346 -1.23 -12.29 17.67
CA LYS A 346 0.12 -12.04 17.18
C LYS A 346 0.18 -10.69 16.46
N TRP A 347 1.31 -9.99 16.56
CA TRP A 347 1.49 -8.69 15.88
C TRP A 347 1.28 -8.76 14.37
N THR A 348 1.63 -9.88 13.72
CA THR A 348 1.41 -10.08 12.27
C THR A 348 -0.07 -10.09 11.88
N SER A 349 -0.95 -10.51 12.79
CA SER A 349 -2.40 -10.59 12.61
C SER A 349 -3.13 -9.38 13.19
N ARG A 350 -2.42 -8.30 13.52
CA ARG A 350 -3.01 -7.11 14.18
C ARG A 350 -4.07 -6.40 13.33
N TRP A 351 -4.10 -6.64 12.02
CA TRP A 351 -5.10 -6.04 11.12
C TRP A 351 -6.40 -6.85 11.04
N ASP A 352 -6.40 -8.11 11.49
CA ASP A 352 -7.51 -9.04 11.27
C ASP A 352 -8.81 -8.55 11.93
N TYR A 353 -8.73 -7.95 13.13
CA TYR A 353 -9.90 -7.44 13.85
C TYR A 353 -10.62 -6.29 13.12
N ILE A 354 -9.89 -5.49 12.33
CA ILE A 354 -10.45 -4.38 11.54
C ILE A 354 -11.09 -4.93 10.26
N LEU A 355 -10.43 -5.92 9.65
CA LEU A 355 -10.90 -6.52 8.40
C LEU A 355 -12.17 -7.36 8.60
N GLU A 356 -12.27 -8.06 9.73
CA GLU A 356 -13.44 -8.88 10.08
C GLU A 356 -14.66 -8.03 10.44
N SER A 357 -14.46 -6.83 11.00
CA SER A 357 -15.55 -5.94 11.39
C SER A 357 -16.11 -5.09 10.24
N MET A 358 -15.44 -5.04 9.09
CA MET A 358 -15.94 -4.30 7.93
C MET A 358 -17.10 -5.05 7.27
N PRO A 359 -18.27 -4.43 7.10
CA PRO A 359 -19.37 -5.08 6.40
C PRO A 359 -18.93 -5.32 4.96
N HIS A 360 -18.95 -6.57 4.51
CA HIS A 360 -18.66 -6.92 3.12
C HIS A 360 -19.69 -6.23 2.22
N THR A 361 -19.37 -5.02 1.77
CA THR A 361 -20.25 -4.26 0.91
C THR A 361 -20.20 -4.86 -0.49
N ASN A 362 -21.37 -5.12 -1.06
CA ASN A 362 -21.60 -5.71 -2.40
C ASN A 362 -21.07 -4.84 -3.58
N ILE A 363 -20.16 -3.91 -3.32
CA ILE A 363 -19.66 -2.87 -4.25
C ILE A 363 -18.89 -3.46 -5.43
N GLN A 364 -18.34 -4.67 -5.30
CA GLN A 364 -17.57 -5.32 -6.36
C GLN A 364 -18.42 -5.74 -7.58
N TRP A 365 -19.71 -6.05 -7.39
CA TRP A 365 -20.57 -6.51 -8.48
C TRP A 365 -20.80 -5.44 -9.56
N LEU A 366 -20.84 -4.16 -9.19
CA LEU A 366 -20.99 -3.05 -10.14
C LEU A 366 -19.76 -2.91 -11.08
N SER A 367 -18.55 -3.11 -10.55
CA SER A 367 -17.33 -3.10 -11.35
C SER A 367 -17.24 -4.32 -12.28
N ILE A 368 -17.63 -5.50 -11.79
CA ILE A 368 -17.69 -6.73 -12.59
C ILE A 368 -18.69 -6.58 -13.75
N MET A 369 -19.89 -6.06 -13.47
CA MET A 369 -20.91 -5.84 -14.51
C MET A 369 -20.46 -4.81 -15.55
N ASN A 370 -19.83 -3.71 -15.13
CA ASN A 370 -19.28 -2.71 -16.05
C ASN A 370 -18.21 -3.32 -16.98
N SER A 371 -17.31 -4.16 -16.44
CA SER A 371 -16.30 -4.84 -17.26
C SER A 371 -16.92 -5.83 -18.26
N LEU A 372 -17.97 -6.55 -17.87
CA LEU A 372 -18.65 -7.53 -18.70
C LEU A 372 -19.35 -6.86 -19.89
N VAL A 373 -20.00 -5.72 -19.67
CA VAL A 373 -20.66 -4.94 -20.73
C VAL A 373 -19.65 -4.49 -21.79
N ILE A 374 -18.48 -4.00 -21.38
CA ILE A 374 -17.41 -3.58 -22.31
C ILE A 374 -16.92 -4.76 -23.15
N VAL A 375 -16.72 -5.94 -22.55
CA VAL A 375 -16.26 -7.14 -23.27
C VAL A 375 -17.30 -7.59 -24.30
N VAL A 376 -18.58 -7.65 -23.93
CA VAL A 376 -19.65 -8.03 -24.85
C VAL A 376 -19.72 -7.04 -26.03
N PHE A 377 -19.64 -5.74 -25.75
CA PHE A 377 -19.68 -4.70 -26.78
C PHE A 377 -18.49 -4.80 -27.75
N LEU A 378 -17.27 -4.94 -27.23
CA LEU A 378 -16.06 -5.09 -28.06
C LEU A 378 -16.12 -6.37 -28.89
N SER A 379 -16.57 -7.48 -28.30
CA SER A 379 -16.73 -8.74 -29.03
C SER A 379 -17.78 -8.65 -30.14
N GLY A 380 -18.91 -7.96 -29.89
CA GLY A 380 -19.94 -7.69 -30.89
C GLY A 380 -19.44 -6.82 -32.05
N MET A 381 -18.63 -5.78 -31.77
CA MET A 381 -18.04 -4.95 -32.81
C MET A 381 -17.08 -5.75 -33.70
N VAL A 382 -16.22 -6.58 -33.11
CA VAL A 382 -15.32 -7.47 -33.85
C VAL A 382 -16.11 -8.49 -34.68
N ALA A 383 -17.15 -9.10 -34.11
CA ALA A 383 -18.02 -10.04 -34.81
C ALA A 383 -18.74 -9.38 -36.00
N MET A 384 -19.23 -8.14 -35.86
CA MET A 384 -19.86 -7.40 -36.95
C MET A 384 -18.87 -7.07 -38.07
N ILE A 385 -17.65 -6.66 -37.73
CA ILE A 385 -16.57 -6.44 -38.72
C ILE A 385 -16.28 -7.75 -39.45
N MET A 386 -16.08 -8.84 -38.73
CA MET A 386 -15.78 -10.16 -39.30
C MET A 386 -16.92 -10.67 -40.19
N LEU A 387 -18.17 -10.55 -39.76
CA LEU A 387 -19.33 -10.94 -40.56
C LEU A 387 -19.46 -10.08 -41.82
N ARG A 388 -19.18 -8.77 -41.71
CA ARG A 388 -19.23 -7.85 -42.84
C ARG A 388 -18.12 -8.13 -43.86
N THR A 389 -16.91 -8.42 -43.40
CA THR A 389 -15.81 -8.85 -44.28
C THR A 389 -16.12 -10.18 -44.93
N LEU A 390 -16.61 -11.16 -44.16
CA LEU A 390 -16.94 -12.50 -44.68
C LEU A 390 -18.07 -12.48 -45.72
N HIS A 391 -19.15 -11.73 -45.49
CA HIS A 391 -20.21 -11.58 -46.49
C HIS A 391 -19.72 -10.89 -47.76
N LYS A 392 -18.86 -9.87 -47.63
CA LYS A 392 -18.25 -9.19 -48.77
C LYS A 392 -17.35 -10.14 -49.56
N ASP A 393 -16.54 -10.93 -48.86
CA ASP A 393 -15.60 -11.87 -49.47
C ASP A 393 -16.33 -13.02 -50.16
N ILE A 394 -17.41 -13.58 -49.57
CA ILE A 394 -18.26 -14.60 -50.21
C ILE A 394 -18.97 -14.03 -51.44
N ALA A 395 -19.53 -12.83 -51.34
CA ALA A 395 -20.19 -12.18 -52.48
C ALA A 395 -19.21 -11.89 -53.62
N GLN A 396 -17.95 -11.60 -53.29
CA GLN A 396 -16.88 -11.45 -54.27
C GLN A 396 -16.45 -12.81 -54.84
N TYR A 397 -16.35 -13.85 -54.03
CA TYR A 397 -15.99 -15.21 -54.47
C TYR A 397 -17.02 -15.78 -55.44
N ASN A 398 -18.32 -15.66 -55.13
CA ASN A 398 -19.41 -16.09 -56.00
C ASN A 398 -19.47 -15.33 -57.34
N ARG A 399 -18.87 -14.11 -57.41
CA ARG A 399 -18.67 -13.39 -58.67
C ARG A 399 -17.42 -13.86 -59.42
N MET A 400 -16.42 -14.38 -58.71
CA MET A 400 -15.15 -14.88 -59.25
C MET A 400 -15.24 -16.32 -59.74
N ASP A 401 -16.23 -17.12 -59.32
CA ASP A 401 -16.54 -18.43 -59.94
C ASP A 401 -16.91 -18.30 -61.43
N ASN A 402 -17.49 -17.16 -61.85
CA ASN A 402 -17.67 -16.86 -63.28
C ASN A 402 -16.37 -16.44 -64.00
N LEU A 403 -15.26 -16.31 -63.26
CA LEU A 403 -13.94 -15.87 -63.71
C LEU A 403 -12.84 -16.92 -63.36
N GLU A 404 -13.23 -18.10 -62.87
CA GLU A 404 -12.35 -19.16 -62.37
C GLU A 404 -11.43 -19.74 -63.46
N ASP A 405 -11.79 -19.60 -64.74
CA ASP A 405 -10.93 -19.98 -65.86
C ASP A 405 -9.74 -19.02 -66.09
N ALA A 406 -9.79 -17.79 -65.54
CA ALA A 406 -8.69 -16.81 -65.64
C ALA A 406 -7.88 -16.64 -64.34
N LEU A 407 -8.40 -17.10 -63.20
CA LEU A 407 -7.82 -16.83 -61.86
C LEU A 407 -6.94 -17.95 -61.29
N LYS A 408 -6.83 -19.10 -61.96
CA LYS A 408 -5.88 -20.19 -61.59
C LYS A 408 -4.41 -19.74 -61.53
N GLU A 409 -4.09 -18.55 -62.05
CA GLU A 409 -2.76 -17.93 -61.98
C GLU A 409 -2.54 -16.92 -60.82
N SER A 410 -3.56 -16.54 -60.03
CA SER A 410 -3.37 -15.57 -58.94
C SER A 410 -3.93 -16.08 -57.60
N GLY A 411 -3.05 -16.71 -56.82
CA GLY A 411 -3.37 -17.15 -55.46
C GLY A 411 -2.12 -17.40 -54.62
N TRP A 412 -2.33 -17.71 -53.35
CA TRP A 412 -1.37 -18.05 -52.28
C TRP A 412 -0.36 -19.15 -52.68
N LYS A 413 -0.65 -19.91 -53.75
CA LYS A 413 0.31 -20.79 -54.44
C LYS A 413 1.48 -20.04 -55.09
N VAL A 414 1.28 -18.86 -55.66
CA VAL A 414 2.35 -18.00 -56.22
C VAL A 414 3.17 -17.35 -55.10
N VAL A 415 2.51 -16.96 -54.00
CA VAL A 415 3.16 -16.34 -52.83
C VAL A 415 4.14 -17.29 -52.13
N ARG A 416 3.94 -18.61 -52.23
CA ARG A 416 4.89 -19.61 -51.69
C ARG A 416 6.29 -19.45 -52.28
N CYS A 417 6.42 -18.98 -53.52
CA CYS A 417 7.72 -18.70 -54.14
C CYS A 417 8.35 -17.37 -53.66
N ASP A 418 7.54 -16.40 -53.22
CA ASP A 418 8.02 -15.11 -52.73
C ASP A 418 8.42 -15.12 -51.24
N VAL A 419 7.86 -16.03 -50.43
CA VAL A 419 8.23 -16.21 -49.00
C VAL A 419 9.72 -16.59 -48.82
N PHE A 420 10.32 -17.24 -49.82
CA PHE A 420 11.74 -17.61 -49.78
C PHE A 420 12.67 -16.55 -50.37
N ARG A 421 12.14 -15.40 -50.83
CA ARG A 421 12.98 -14.32 -51.35
C ARG A 421 13.61 -13.56 -50.18
N PRO A 422 14.95 -13.47 -50.09
CA PRO A 422 15.60 -12.75 -49.01
C PRO A 422 15.18 -11.26 -49.05
N PRO A 423 14.71 -10.69 -47.93
CA PRO A 423 14.26 -9.31 -47.90
C PRO A 423 15.44 -8.36 -48.16
N ARG A 424 15.19 -7.30 -48.95
CA ARG A 424 16.19 -6.28 -49.32
C ARG A 424 16.95 -5.67 -48.14
N LYS A 425 16.37 -5.69 -46.93
CA LYS A 425 16.98 -5.20 -45.68
C LYS A 425 16.92 -6.24 -44.55
N GLY A 426 17.28 -7.49 -44.83
CA GLY A 426 17.21 -8.58 -43.85
C GLY A 426 17.98 -8.35 -42.54
N MET A 427 19.07 -7.58 -42.58
CA MET A 427 19.85 -7.25 -41.37
C MET A 427 19.04 -6.42 -40.37
N PHE A 428 18.28 -5.41 -40.84
CA PHE A 428 17.47 -4.57 -39.98
C PHE A 428 16.28 -5.34 -39.38
N LEU A 429 15.66 -6.22 -40.19
CA LEU A 429 14.57 -7.09 -39.73
C LEU A 429 15.06 -8.06 -38.65
N SER A 430 16.23 -8.67 -38.82
CA SER A 430 16.83 -9.57 -37.83
C SER A 430 17.11 -8.84 -36.50
N VAL A 431 17.62 -7.61 -36.55
CA VAL A 431 17.85 -6.78 -35.36
C VAL A 431 16.55 -6.42 -34.64
N LEU A 432 15.48 -6.10 -35.38
CA LEU A 432 14.15 -5.82 -34.80
C LEU A 432 13.53 -7.05 -34.15
N VAL A 433 13.57 -8.20 -34.84
CA VAL A 433 13.03 -9.47 -34.32
C VAL A 433 13.83 -9.95 -33.11
N GLY A 434 15.16 -9.86 -33.16
CA GLY A 434 16.03 -10.20 -32.04
C GLY A 434 15.76 -9.34 -30.80
N ASN A 435 15.76 -8.02 -30.96
CA ASN A 435 15.47 -7.10 -29.84
C ASN A 435 14.03 -7.26 -29.32
N GLY A 436 13.05 -7.43 -30.20
CA GLY A 436 11.66 -7.64 -29.81
C GLY A 436 11.47 -8.93 -29.02
N THR A 437 12.08 -10.03 -29.47
CA THR A 437 12.04 -11.32 -28.77
C THR A 437 12.75 -11.24 -27.42
N GLN A 438 13.88 -10.56 -27.34
CA GLN A 438 14.61 -10.35 -26.08
C GLN A 438 13.79 -9.55 -25.06
N LEU A 439 13.16 -8.45 -25.48
CA LEU A 439 12.29 -7.65 -24.62
C LEU A 439 11.07 -8.46 -24.16
N PHE A 440 10.47 -9.25 -25.06
CA PHE A 440 9.31 -10.10 -24.74
C PHE A 440 9.63 -11.15 -23.67
N PHE A 441 10.78 -11.84 -23.76
CA PHE A 441 11.16 -12.80 -22.73
C PHE A 441 11.58 -12.12 -21.42
N MET A 442 12.24 -10.96 -21.48
CA MET A 442 12.58 -10.19 -20.28
C MET A 442 11.33 -9.76 -19.51
N THR A 443 10.30 -9.26 -20.19
CA THR A 443 9.04 -8.85 -19.54
C THR A 443 8.28 -10.05 -18.95
N LEU A 444 8.25 -11.19 -19.65
CA LEU A 444 7.65 -12.41 -19.12
C LEU A 444 8.34 -12.92 -17.86
N ILE A 445 9.69 -12.96 -17.86
CA ILE A 445 10.46 -13.42 -16.70
C ILE A 445 10.31 -12.45 -15.53
N THR A 446 10.35 -11.13 -15.77
CA THR A 446 10.13 -10.14 -14.71
C THR A 446 8.72 -10.24 -14.12
N LEU A 447 7.67 -10.40 -14.93
CA LEU A 447 6.31 -10.61 -14.43
C LEU A 447 6.16 -11.95 -13.69
N GLY A 448 6.78 -13.02 -14.20
CA GLY A 448 6.79 -14.33 -13.57
C GLY A 448 7.50 -14.32 -12.22
N MET A 449 8.68 -13.70 -12.14
CA MET A 449 9.45 -13.51 -10.90
C MET A 449 8.69 -12.63 -9.91
N LEU A 450 8.05 -11.54 -10.35
CA LEU A 450 7.22 -10.67 -9.51
C LEU A 450 6.01 -11.42 -8.92
N LYS A 451 5.48 -12.41 -9.65
CA LYS A 451 4.37 -13.26 -9.19
C LYS A 451 4.83 -14.41 -8.29
N SER A 452 6.04 -14.90 -8.49
CA SER A 452 6.65 -15.98 -7.69
C SER A 452 7.39 -15.47 -6.45
N MET A 453 7.46 -14.15 -6.26
CA MET A 453 7.93 -13.54 -5.03
C MET A 453 6.97 -13.92 -3.89
N PRO A 454 7.48 -14.54 -2.80
CA PRO A 454 6.64 -14.97 -1.68
C PRO A 454 5.89 -13.78 -1.07
N SER A 455 4.69 -14.06 -0.55
CA SER A 455 3.72 -13.11 -0.01
C SER A 455 4.21 -12.24 1.16
N SER A 456 5.49 -12.34 1.57
CA SER A 456 6.09 -11.42 2.53
C SER A 456 6.57 -10.10 1.90
N PHE A 457 6.50 -9.97 0.56
CA PHE A 457 6.95 -8.78 -0.19
C PHE A 457 5.85 -8.14 -1.06
N ARG A 458 4.61 -8.65 -1.01
CA ARG A 458 3.46 -8.08 -1.71
C ARG A 458 2.65 -7.17 -0.78
#